data_AF-A0A815S352-F1
#
_entry.id   AF-A0A815S352-F1
#
_cell.length_a   1.000
_cell.length_b   1.000
_cell.length_c   1.000
_cell.angle_alpha   90.00
_cell.angle_beta   90.00
_cell.angle_gamma   90.00
#
_symmetry.space_group_name_H-M   'P 1'
#
loop_
_entity.id
_entity.type
_entity.pdbx_description
1 polymer ?
#
loop_
_entity_poly.entity_id
_entity_poly.type
_entity_poly.pdbx_seq_one_letter_code
_entity_poly.pdbx_strand_id
1 'polypeptide(L)'
;MVIDILVDERCGLDLVLDDQCAQIQYWSHDLTTAVINLLDWPAVALPVTFADKETDVNDATYKGISPLDTEIHNDYDADIYHGAPVSVQVIGRRLQEEYVIGLAEQIGVALSL
;
A
#
# COMPACT_ATOMS: atom_id res chain seq x y z
N MET A 1 2.41 3.23 6.94
CA MET A 1 2.27 3.31 5.48
C MET A 1 2.14 1.89 4.93
N VAL A 2 1.20 1.63 4.02
CA VAL A 2 0.98 0.26 3.48
C VAL A 2 0.86 0.32 1.96
N ILE A 3 1.84 -0.22 1.26
CA ILE A 3 1.85 -0.24 -0.19
C ILE A 3 1.07 -1.47 -0.67
N ASP A 4 -0.08 -1.27 -1.32
CA ASP A 4 -0.87 -2.36 -1.87
C ASP A 4 -0.38 -2.71 -3.28
N ILE A 5 -0.22 -4.00 -3.57
CA ILE A 5 0.15 -4.53 -4.87
C ILE A 5 -0.95 -5.50 -5.28
N LEU A 6 -1.71 -5.11 -6.30
CA LEU A 6 -2.65 -5.99 -6.96
C LEU A 6 -1.89 -6.79 -8.01
N VAL A 7 -1.93 -8.11 -7.89
CA VAL A 7 -1.30 -9.02 -8.84
C VAL A 7 -2.38 -9.75 -9.61
N ASP A 8 -2.58 -9.34 -10.87
CA ASP A 8 -3.52 -9.98 -11.77
C ASP A 8 -2.79 -10.59 -12.96
N GLU A 9 -2.96 -11.90 -13.15
CA GLU A 9 -2.44 -12.67 -14.29
C GLU A 9 -2.91 -12.15 -15.66
N ARG A 10 -3.97 -11.33 -15.69
CA ARG A 10 -4.51 -10.71 -16.92
C ARG A 10 -4.06 -9.26 -17.16
N CYS A 11 -3.75 -8.51 -16.11
CA CYS A 11 -3.52 -7.05 -16.19
C CYS A 11 -2.08 -6.64 -15.84
N GLY A 12 -1.28 -7.53 -15.24
CA GLY A 12 0.06 -7.22 -14.77
C GLY A 12 0.08 -6.84 -13.28
N LEU A 13 1.21 -6.28 -12.85
CA LEU A 13 1.42 -5.82 -11.47
C LEU A 13 0.92 -4.38 -11.37
N ASP A 14 -0.19 -4.16 -10.66
CA ASP A 14 -0.74 -2.82 -10.43
C ASP A 14 -0.42 -2.40 -8.99
N LEU A 15 0.44 -1.39 -8.85
CA LEU A 15 0.81 -0.80 -7.56
C LEU A 15 -0.22 0.26 -7.17
N VAL A 16 -0.86 0.08 -6.02
CA VAL A 16 -1.77 1.04 -5.39
C VAL A 16 -1.15 1.44 -4.06
N LEU A 17 -0.69 2.69 -3.94
CA LEU A 17 -0.15 3.19 -2.68
C LEU A 17 -1.32 3.57 -1.76
N ASP A 18 -1.39 2.97 -0.57
CA ASP A 18 -2.35 3.33 0.47
C ASP A 18 -1.60 3.78 1.74
N ASP A 19 -2.12 4.78 2.44
CA ASP A 19 -1.50 5.30 3.65
C ASP A 19 -2.38 5.00 4.86
N GLN A 20 -2.34 3.74 5.30
CA GLN A 20 -3.22 3.22 6.37
C GLN A 20 -2.99 3.84 7.76
N CYS A 21 -2.07 4.80 7.91
CA CYS A 21 -1.67 5.33 9.22
C CYS A 21 -2.22 6.73 9.54
N ALA A 22 -3.01 7.35 8.65
CA ALA A 22 -3.70 8.60 8.93
C ALA A 22 -4.98 8.34 9.76
N GLN A 23 -4.84 8.32 11.08
CA GLN A 23 -6.00 8.35 11.99
C GLN A 23 -6.66 9.75 11.94
N ILE A 24 -7.95 9.76 11.56
CA ILE A 24 -8.98 10.83 11.76
C ILE A 24 -9.17 11.84 10.60
N GLN A 25 -9.95 11.50 9.56
CA GLN A 25 -11.32 12.01 9.29
C GLN A 25 -11.89 11.54 7.93
N TYR A 26 -13.11 11.01 7.97
CA TYR A 26 -14.08 10.87 6.86
C TYR A 26 -13.76 9.97 5.65
N TRP A 27 -14.22 8.71 5.73
CA TRP A 27 -14.94 7.99 4.67
C TRP A 27 -14.45 8.19 3.22
N SER A 28 -13.25 7.74 2.84
CA SER A 28 -12.86 7.48 1.44
C SER A 28 -11.55 6.69 1.24
N HIS A 29 -10.73 6.50 2.27
CA HIS A 29 -9.35 6.02 2.08
C HIS A 29 -9.13 4.52 2.31
N ASP A 30 -9.95 3.85 3.13
CA ASP A 30 -9.90 2.38 3.29
C ASP A 30 -10.50 1.59 2.10
N LEU A 31 -10.76 2.25 0.96
CA LEU A 31 -11.47 1.62 -0.15
C LEU A 31 -10.70 0.42 -0.69
N THR A 32 -9.37 0.45 -0.69
CA THR A 32 -8.58 -0.66 -1.22
C THR A 32 -8.80 -1.94 -0.41
N THR A 33 -8.62 -1.88 0.92
CA THR A 33 -8.87 -3.03 1.81
C THR A 33 -10.35 -3.41 1.91
N ALA A 34 -11.26 -2.42 1.94
CA ALA A 34 -12.69 -2.68 1.98
C ALA A 34 -13.20 -3.37 0.70
N VAL A 35 -12.67 -3.01 -0.47
CA VAL A 35 -13.00 -3.65 -1.75
C VAL A 35 -12.49 -5.09 -1.79
N ILE A 36 -11.28 -5.35 -1.28
CA ILE A 36 -10.72 -6.71 -1.21
C ILE A 36 -11.61 -7.62 -0.34
N ASN A 37 -12.04 -7.11 0.82
CA ASN A 37 -12.96 -7.82 1.71
C ASN A 37 -14.32 -8.06 1.04
N LEU A 38 -14.85 -7.08 0.31
CA LEU A 38 -16.11 -7.22 -0.41
C LEU A 38 -16.02 -8.24 -1.54
N LEU A 39 -14.89 -8.31 -2.24
CA LEU A 39 -14.66 -9.19 -3.37
C LEU A 39 -14.24 -10.61 -2.98
N ASP A 40 -14.02 -10.86 -1.68
CA ASP A 40 -13.55 -12.14 -1.14
C ASP A 40 -12.23 -12.56 -1.82
N TRP A 41 -11.30 -11.62 -1.88
CA TRP A 41 -10.00 -11.81 -2.50
C TRP A 41 -8.93 -12.11 -1.45
N PRO A 42 -8.06 -13.12 -1.67
CA PRO A 42 -6.96 -13.41 -0.77
C PRO A 42 -5.93 -12.29 -0.80
N ALA A 43 -5.48 -11.87 0.37
CA ALA A 43 -4.43 -10.87 0.54
C ALA A 43 -3.45 -11.24 1.65
N VAL A 44 -2.17 -10.88 1.48
CA VAL A 44 -1.09 -11.09 2.46
C VAL A 44 -0.29 -9.80 2.63
N ALA A 45 -0.17 -9.31 3.86
CA ALA A 45 0.68 -8.16 4.18
C ALA A 45 2.04 -8.62 4.73
N LEU A 46 3.11 -8.10 4.15
CA LEU A 46 4.50 -8.38 4.51
C LEU A 46 5.18 -7.09 4.98
N PRO A 47 5.76 -7.04 6.18
CA PRO A 47 6.59 -5.91 6.58
C PRO A 47 7.87 -5.90 5.75
N VAL A 48 8.22 -4.75 5.18
CA VAL A 48 9.37 -4.62 4.26
C VAL A 48 10.45 -3.68 4.79
N THR A 49 10.06 -2.53 5.38
CA THR A 49 11.01 -1.55 5.88
C THR A 49 10.37 -0.65 6.93
N PHE A 50 11.13 0.31 7.46
CA PHE A 50 10.62 1.42 8.25
C PHE A 50 10.73 2.71 7.43
N ALA A 51 9.76 3.60 7.60
CA ALA A 51 9.76 4.90 6.94
C ALA A 51 10.91 5.77 7.44
N ASP A 52 11.58 6.45 6.51
CA ASP A 52 12.74 7.29 6.80
C ASP A 52 12.49 8.72 6.30
N LYS A 53 12.57 9.68 7.21
CA LYS A 53 12.28 11.09 6.91
C LYS A 53 13.30 11.75 5.98
N GLU A 54 14.51 11.19 5.88
CA GLU A 54 15.53 11.74 4.98
C GLU A 54 15.28 11.33 3.52
N THR A 55 14.59 10.19 3.31
CA THR A 55 14.32 9.63 2.00
C THR A 55 12.88 9.90 1.56
N ASP A 56 11.92 9.74 2.47
CA ASP A 56 10.47 9.86 2.24
C ASP A 56 10.01 11.32 2.44
N VAL A 57 10.67 12.26 1.76
CA VAL A 57 10.29 13.68 1.80
C VAL A 57 9.14 13.98 0.85
N ASN A 58 8.26 14.90 1.24
CA ASN A 58 7.13 15.32 0.43
C ASN A 58 7.59 15.85 -0.95
N ASP A 59 7.12 15.21 -2.03
CA ASP A 59 7.41 15.65 -3.38
C ASP A 59 6.58 16.88 -3.75
N ALA A 60 7.23 18.05 -3.73
CA ALA A 60 6.63 19.32 -4.10
C ALA A 60 6.19 19.42 -5.58
N THR A 61 6.58 18.44 -6.42
CA THR A 61 6.21 18.38 -7.83
C THR A 61 4.98 17.50 -8.11
N TYR A 62 4.47 16.80 -7.09
CA TYR A 62 3.28 15.97 -7.21
C TYR A 62 2.06 16.79 -7.65
N LYS A 63 1.34 16.26 -8.64
CA LYS A 63 0.04 16.78 -9.06
C LYS A 63 -0.99 15.69 -8.86
N GLY A 64 -1.86 15.87 -7.86
CA GLY A 64 -3.00 15.01 -7.66
C GLY A 64 -3.89 14.97 -8.90
N ILE A 65 -4.44 13.78 -9.18
CA ILE A 65 -5.39 13.58 -10.28
C ILE A 65 -6.74 14.16 -9.88
N SER A 66 -7.08 14.05 -8.59
CA SER A 66 -8.23 14.68 -7.97
C SER A 66 -7.81 15.77 -6.95
N PRO A 67 -8.70 16.70 -6.60
CA PRO A 67 -8.47 17.65 -5.50
C PRO A 67 -8.20 16.94 -4.16
N LEU A 68 -8.86 15.80 -3.95
CA LEU A 68 -8.69 14.97 -2.75
C LEU A 68 -7.29 14.36 -2.69
N ASP A 69 -6.75 13.88 -3.82
CA ASP A 69 -5.38 13.34 -3.88
C ASP A 69 -4.35 14.41 -3.51
N THR A 70 -4.61 15.66 -3.93
CA THR A 70 -3.73 16.80 -3.61
C THR A 70 -3.80 17.15 -2.13
N GLU A 71 -4.97 17.08 -1.53
CA GLU A 71 -5.18 17.31 -0.09
C GLU A 71 -4.42 16.27 0.75
N ILE A 72 -4.61 14.98 0.47
CA ILE A 72 -3.92 13.88 1.16
C ILE A 72 -2.40 14.00 1.03
N HIS A 73 -1.90 14.28 -0.18
CA HIS A 73 -0.48 14.42 -0.40
C HIS A 73 0.11 15.59 0.40
N ASN A 74 -0.63 16.69 0.56
CA ASN A 74 -0.18 17.83 1.36
C ASN A 74 -0.26 17.57 2.87
N ASP A 75 -1.16 16.69 3.31
CA ASP A 75 -1.30 16.29 4.71
C ASP A 75 -0.20 15.32 5.19
N TYR A 76 0.64 14.81 4.26
CA TYR A 76 1.77 13.95 4.60
C TYR A 76 2.90 14.71 5.31
N ASP A 77 3.23 14.28 6.55
CA ASP A 77 4.32 14.81 7.37
C ASP A 77 5.38 13.73 7.69
N ALA A 78 6.55 13.87 7.07
CA ALA A 78 7.65 12.91 7.21
C ALA A 78 8.20 12.78 8.64
N ASP A 79 8.13 13.81 9.48
CA ASP A 79 8.60 13.74 10.86
C ASP A 79 7.66 12.90 11.75
N ILE A 80 6.35 12.93 11.46
CA ILE A 80 5.35 12.10 12.16
C ILE A 80 5.49 10.63 11.76
N TYR A 81 5.78 10.37 10.49
CA TYR A 81 5.87 9.00 9.96
C TYR A 81 7.25 8.35 10.14
N HIS A 82 8.27 9.09 10.59
CA HIS A 82 9.60 8.54 10.78
C HIS A 82 9.63 7.34 11.74
N GLY A 83 10.19 6.23 11.28
CA GLY A 83 10.26 4.98 12.03
C GLY A 83 8.95 4.19 12.07
N ALA A 84 7.91 4.61 11.35
CA ALA A 84 6.69 3.82 11.18
C ALA A 84 6.98 2.56 10.34
N PRO A 85 6.40 1.40 10.67
CA PRO A 85 6.55 0.20 9.85
C PRO A 85 5.85 0.40 8.50
N VAL A 86 6.55 0.02 7.44
CA VAL A 86 6.06 -0.02 6.06
C VAL A 86 5.87 -1.48 5.67
N SER A 87 4.68 -1.81 5.19
CA SER A 87 4.36 -3.14 4.68
C SER A 87 3.91 -3.08 3.23
N VAL A 88 4.14 -4.18 2.52
CA VAL A 88 3.59 -4.44 1.19
C VAL A 88 2.44 -5.43 1.33
N GLN A 89 1.29 -5.13 0.77
CA GLN A 89 0.16 -6.05 0.68
C GLN A 89 0.11 -6.66 -0.72
N VAL A 90 0.07 -7.99 -0.81
CA VAL A 90 -0.07 -8.73 -2.06
C VAL A 90 -1.50 -9.26 -2.14
N ILE A 91 -2.20 -8.96 -3.22
CA ILE A 91 -3.61 -9.32 -3.40
C ILE A 91 -3.75 -10.19 -4.64
N GLY A 92 -4.42 -11.34 -4.50
CA GLY A 92 -4.77 -12.23 -5.61
C GLY A 92 -6.27 -12.28 -5.85
N ARG A 93 -6.70 -12.98 -6.90
CA ARG A 93 -8.12 -13.23 -7.16
C ARG A 93 -8.64 -14.37 -6.27
N ARG A 94 -9.96 -14.46 -6.15
CA ARG A 94 -10.64 -15.52 -5.40
C ARG A 94 -10.15 -16.92 -5.80
N LEU A 95 -9.86 -17.78 -4.81
CA LEU A 95 -9.31 -19.13 -4.97
C LEU A 95 -7.86 -19.19 -5.51
N GLN A 96 -7.05 -18.18 -5.20
CA GLN A 96 -5.62 -18.13 -5.56
C GLN A 96 -4.71 -18.01 -4.32
N GLU A 97 -5.14 -18.52 -3.18
CA GLU A 97 -4.43 -18.43 -1.90
C GLU A 97 -2.99 -18.95 -1.99
N GLU A 98 -2.77 -20.11 -2.61
CA GLU A 98 -1.43 -20.70 -2.75
C GLU A 98 -0.51 -19.87 -3.66
N TYR A 99 -1.09 -19.22 -4.67
CA TYR A 99 -0.33 -18.32 -5.55
C TYR A 99 0.07 -17.04 -4.82
N VAL A 100 -0.85 -16.43 -4.06
CA VAL A 100 -0.55 -15.25 -3.24
C VAL A 100 0.52 -15.55 -2.20
N ILE A 101 0.44 -16.71 -1.53
CA ILE A 101 1.44 -17.13 -0.54
C ILE A 101 2.81 -17.37 -1.20
N GLY A 102 2.85 -18.07 -2.33
CA GLY A 102 4.10 -18.31 -3.05
C GLY A 102 4.76 -17.02 -3.54
N LEU A 103 3.96 -16.07 -4.01
CA LEU A 103 4.46 -14.76 -4.42
C LEU A 103 4.93 -13.92 -3.23
N ALA A 104 4.18 -13.95 -2.12
CA ALA A 104 4.55 -13.30 -0.88
C ALA A 104 5.91 -13.80 -0.36
N GLU A 105 6.19 -15.10 -0.47
CA GLU A 105 7.50 -15.66 -0.12
C GLU A 105 8.62 -15.10 -1.00
N GLN A 106 8.42 -15.04 -2.31
CA GLN A 106 9.42 -14.50 -3.24
C GLN A 106 9.66 -13.00 -3.01
N ILE A 107 8.59 -12.23 -2.78
CA ILE A 107 8.67 -10.80 -2.46
C ILE A 107 9.39 -10.60 -1.13
N GLY A 108 9.07 -11.40 -0.12
CA GLY A 108 9.76 -11.38 1.16
C GLY A 108 11.25 -11.62 1.00
N VAL A 109 11.67 -12.62 0.22
CA VAL A 109 13.09 -12.89 -0.07
C VAL A 109 13.75 -11.75 -0.84
N ALA A 110 13.06 -11.18 -1.84
CA ALA A 110 13.61 -10.12 -2.67
C ALA A 110 13.76 -8.78 -1.93
N LEU A 111 12.87 -8.50 -0.97
CA LEU A 111 12.83 -7.26 -0.19
C LEU A 111 13.52 -7.39 1.17
N SER A 112 13.94 -8.59 1.57
CA SER A 112 14.83 -8.81 2.72
C SER A 112 16.23 -8.25 2.40
N LEU A 113 16.45 -6.97 2.71
CA LEU A 113 17.76 -6.31 2.74
C LEU A 113 18.54 -6.63 4.03
#